data_AF-A0A2X5PFP7-F1
#
_entry.id   AF-A0A2X5PFP7-F1
#
_cell.length_a   1.000
_cell.length_b   1.000
_cell.length_c   1.000
_cell.angle_alpha   90.00
_cell.angle_beta   90.00
_cell.angle_gamma   90.00
#
_symmetry.space_group_name_H-M   'P 1'
#
loop_
_entity.id
_entity.type
_entity.pdbx_description
1 polymer ?
#
loop_
_entity_poly.entity_id
_entity_poly.type
_entity_poly.pdbx_seq_one_letter_code
_entity_poly.pdbx_strand_id
1 'polypeptide(L)'
;MSSKLVLVLNCGSSSLKFAIINPENGDEYLSGLAECFNLPEARIKWKQESGKQEAALGAGAAHSEALNFIVGQILSQQPELSAQIVAIGHRIVHGGERLTQSILIDDQVIEEIKNASCFAPLHNPAHLIGIAEALKNFPHLASKNVAVFDTAFHQTMPESSYLYALPYQLYTEHGYAVMVHTEPAIITFLWKPQKCWKPHRSR
;
A
#
# COMPACT_ATOMS: atom_id res chain seq x y z
N MET A 1 12.03 -25.38 5.20
CA MET A 1 12.43 -24.06 4.67
C MET A 1 11.55 -23.04 5.35
N SER A 2 12.11 -22.06 6.06
CA SER A 2 11.31 -20.98 6.66
C SER A 2 10.93 -20.03 5.53
N SER A 3 9.63 -19.96 5.21
CA SER A 3 9.12 -19.08 4.17
C SER A 3 9.26 -17.63 4.64
N LYS A 4 9.85 -16.77 3.80
CA LYS A 4 10.03 -15.35 4.08
C LYS A 4 8.81 -14.58 3.60
N LEU A 5 7.82 -14.39 4.47
CA LEU A 5 6.58 -13.75 4.08
C LEU A 5 6.68 -12.22 4.21
N VAL A 6 5.91 -11.51 3.39
CA VAL A 6 5.83 -10.05 3.39
C VAL A 6 4.38 -9.64 3.64
N LEU A 7 4.18 -8.77 4.61
CA LEU A 7 2.90 -8.08 4.79
C LEU A 7 2.85 -6.88 3.86
N VAL A 8 1.88 -6.82 2.98
CA VAL A 8 1.67 -5.70 2.05
C VAL A 8 0.49 -4.87 2.54
N LEU A 9 0.68 -3.56 2.65
CA LEU A 9 -0.31 -2.59 3.10
C LEU A 9 -0.56 -1.53 2.01
N ASN A 10 -1.83 -1.26 1.75
CA ASN A 10 -2.30 -0.20 0.88
C ASN A 10 -3.37 0.61 1.62
N CYS A 11 -2.93 1.70 2.25
CA CYS A 11 -3.76 2.57 3.07
C CYS A 11 -4.35 3.69 2.22
N GLY A 12 -5.62 3.58 1.82
CA GLY A 12 -6.37 4.66 1.17
C GLY A 12 -7.02 5.59 2.19
N SER A 13 -7.66 6.67 1.73
CA SER A 13 -8.31 7.65 2.62
C SER A 13 -9.44 7.06 3.48
N SER A 14 -10.17 6.07 2.96
CA SER A 14 -11.34 5.45 3.62
C SER A 14 -11.26 3.92 3.74
N SER A 15 -10.10 3.34 3.43
CA SER A 15 -9.90 1.90 3.45
C SER A 15 -8.45 1.52 3.71
N LEU A 16 -8.24 0.31 4.22
CA LEU A 16 -6.95 -0.34 4.34
C LEU A 16 -7.04 -1.73 3.72
N LYS A 17 -6.25 -1.90 2.68
CA LYS A 17 -6.07 -3.15 1.94
C LYS A 17 -4.81 -3.83 2.43
N PHE A 18 -4.88 -5.12 2.76
CA PHE A 18 -3.73 -5.86 3.28
C PHE A 18 -3.64 -7.28 2.70
N ALA A 19 -2.41 -7.81 2.61
CA ALA A 19 -2.16 -9.20 2.26
C ALA A 19 -0.85 -9.72 2.85
N ILE A 20 -0.75 -11.02 3.15
CA ILE A 20 0.50 -11.71 3.48
C ILE A 20 0.85 -12.62 2.32
N ILE A 21 2.02 -12.39 1.74
CA ILE A 21 2.46 -13.09 0.54
C ILE A 21 3.85 -13.70 0.69
N ASN A 22 4.10 -14.77 -0.05
CA ASN A 22 5.44 -15.22 -0.33
C ASN A 22 5.96 -14.50 -1.60
N PRO A 23 7.00 -13.65 -1.49
CA PRO A 23 7.51 -12.90 -2.64
C PRO A 23 8.25 -13.77 -3.66
N GLU A 24 8.64 -15.01 -3.31
CA GLU A 24 9.37 -15.90 -4.22
C GLU A 24 8.46 -16.56 -5.26
N ASN A 25 7.23 -16.90 -4.88
CA ASN A 25 6.28 -17.62 -5.73
C ASN A 25 4.94 -16.90 -5.95
N GLY A 26 4.67 -15.84 -5.18
CA GLY A 26 3.43 -15.06 -5.26
C GLY A 26 2.24 -15.65 -4.50
N ASP A 27 2.45 -16.71 -3.70
CA ASP A 27 1.37 -17.33 -2.93
C ASP A 27 0.81 -16.37 -1.88
N GLU A 28 -0.52 -16.27 -1.83
CA GLU A 28 -1.26 -15.46 -0.87
C GLU A 28 -1.77 -16.34 0.27
N TYR A 29 -1.37 -16.01 1.50
CA TYR A 29 -1.75 -16.74 2.72
C TYR A 29 -2.92 -16.08 3.44
N LEU A 30 -2.99 -14.74 3.37
CA LEU A 30 -4.03 -13.92 3.97
C LEU A 30 -4.24 -12.70 3.09
N SER A 31 -5.50 -12.31 2.85
CA SER A 31 -5.82 -11.03 2.24
C SER A 31 -7.08 -10.44 2.84
N GLY A 32 -7.19 -9.11 2.84
CA GLY A 32 -8.37 -8.46 3.39
C GLY A 32 -8.48 -6.97 3.10
N LEU A 33 -9.66 -6.46 3.40
CA LEU A 33 -10.07 -5.09 3.17
C LEU A 33 -10.80 -4.60 4.43
N ALA A 34 -10.22 -3.61 5.08
CA ALA A 34 -10.92 -2.74 6.01
C ALA A 34 -11.48 -1.55 5.23
N GLU A 35 -12.76 -1.24 5.40
CA GLU A 35 -13.47 -0.22 4.62
C GLU A 35 -14.50 0.53 5.47
N CYS A 36 -15.04 1.61 4.91
CA CYS A 36 -15.99 2.51 5.58
C CYS A 36 -15.39 3.20 6.81
N PHE A 37 -14.12 3.62 6.73
CA PHE A 37 -13.49 4.35 7.83
C PHE A 37 -14.21 5.65 8.18
N ASN A 38 -14.18 5.98 9.46
CA ASN A 38 -14.88 7.13 10.06
C ASN A 38 -16.42 7.09 9.91
N LEU A 39 -17.00 5.95 9.52
CA LEU A 39 -18.44 5.74 9.40
C LEU A 39 -18.95 4.75 10.45
N PRO A 40 -20.26 4.72 10.75
CA PRO A 40 -20.87 3.71 11.61
C PRO A 40 -20.67 2.27 11.11
N GLU A 41 -20.55 2.09 9.80
CA GLU A 41 -20.45 0.79 9.12
C GLU A 41 -19.00 0.32 8.92
N ALA A 42 -18.03 0.91 9.63
CA ALA A 42 -16.63 0.54 9.56
C ALA A 42 -16.45 -0.96 9.87
N ARG A 43 -15.83 -1.67 8.93
CA ARG A 43 -15.74 -3.13 8.95
C ARG A 43 -14.46 -3.62 8.31
N ILE A 44 -14.13 -4.87 8.57
CA ILE A 44 -13.02 -5.58 7.98
C ILE A 44 -13.48 -6.94 7.46
N LYS A 45 -13.10 -7.23 6.22
CA LYS A 45 -13.33 -8.51 5.55
C LYS A 45 -11.98 -9.12 5.24
N TRP A 46 -11.80 -10.41 5.49
CA TRP A 46 -10.57 -11.10 5.13
C TRP A 46 -10.83 -12.52 4.65
N LYS A 47 -9.87 -13.05 3.93
CA LYS A 47 -9.85 -14.41 3.38
C LYS A 47 -8.56 -15.07 3.82
N GLN A 48 -8.70 -16.29 4.33
CA GLN A 48 -7.62 -17.18 4.71
C GLN A 48 -8.00 -18.62 4.32
N GLU A 49 -7.16 -19.60 4.64
CA GLU A 49 -7.39 -21.00 4.27
C GLU A 49 -8.75 -21.54 4.77
N SER A 50 -9.19 -21.10 5.95
CA SER A 50 -10.51 -21.47 6.52
C SER A 50 -11.72 -20.77 5.88
N GLY A 51 -11.49 -19.90 4.89
CA GLY A 51 -12.54 -19.22 4.12
C GLY A 51 -12.58 -17.70 4.34
N LYS A 52 -13.72 -17.11 3.96
CA LYS A 52 -13.98 -15.67 4.10
C LYS A 52 -14.60 -15.37 5.46
N GLN A 53 -14.16 -14.29 6.08
CA GLN A 53 -14.61 -13.82 7.37
C GLN A 53 -14.89 -12.31 7.30
N GLU A 54 -15.73 -11.82 8.20
CA GLU A 54 -16.10 -10.41 8.30
C GLU A 54 -16.33 -10.04 9.77
N ALA A 55 -15.91 -8.84 10.15
CA ALA A 55 -16.14 -8.28 11.47
C ALA A 55 -16.37 -6.76 11.38
N ALA A 56 -17.15 -6.22 12.31
CA ALA A 56 -17.25 -4.79 12.50
C ALA A 56 -16.00 -4.28 13.26
N LEU A 57 -15.45 -3.15 12.81
CA LEU A 57 -14.35 -2.47 13.51
C LEU A 57 -14.87 -1.51 14.61
N GLY A 58 -16.15 -1.15 14.54
CA GLY A 58 -16.80 -0.18 15.42
C GLY A 58 -16.94 1.19 14.78
N ALA A 59 -17.96 1.94 15.21
CA ALA A 59 -18.26 3.25 14.64
C ALA A 59 -17.08 4.22 14.80
N GLY A 60 -16.69 4.86 13.70
CA GLY A 60 -15.58 5.83 13.71
C GLY A 60 -14.19 5.21 13.61
N ALA A 61 -14.07 3.87 13.49
CA ALA A 61 -12.78 3.22 13.30
C ALA A 61 -12.07 3.68 12.01
N ALA A 62 -10.75 3.76 12.05
CA ALA A 62 -9.89 4.15 10.96
C ALA A 62 -8.67 3.21 10.85
N HIS A 63 -7.56 3.71 10.30
CA HIS A 63 -6.35 2.92 10.00
C HIS A 63 -5.73 2.28 11.25
N SER A 64 -5.69 3.01 12.37
CA SER A 64 -5.12 2.52 13.63
C SER A 64 -5.91 1.32 14.16
N GLU A 65 -7.24 1.44 14.24
CA GLU A 65 -8.11 0.34 14.70
C GLU A 65 -8.06 -0.85 13.74
N ALA A 66 -8.01 -0.60 12.43
CA ALA A 66 -7.90 -1.66 11.43
C ALA A 66 -6.59 -2.46 11.57
N LEU A 67 -5.43 -1.79 11.74
CA LEU A 67 -4.15 -2.48 11.93
C LEU A 67 -4.10 -3.22 13.27
N ASN A 68 -4.61 -2.60 14.33
CA ASN A 68 -4.71 -3.26 15.63
C ASN A 68 -5.61 -4.51 15.57
N PHE A 69 -6.69 -4.47 14.78
CA PHE A 69 -7.53 -5.65 14.54
C PHE A 69 -6.78 -6.73 13.76
N ILE A 70 -6.04 -6.36 12.72
CA ILE A 70 -5.22 -7.31 11.96
C ILE A 70 -4.22 -8.02 12.88
N VAL A 71 -3.47 -7.27 13.70
CA VAL A 71 -2.46 -7.86 14.60
C VAL A 71 -3.12 -8.62 15.75
N GLY A 72 -4.05 -7.98 16.46
CA GLY A 72 -4.61 -8.48 17.71
C GLY A 72 -5.69 -9.55 17.55
N GLN A 73 -6.37 -9.62 16.40
CA GLN A 73 -7.43 -10.59 16.16
C GLN A 73 -7.11 -11.57 15.03
N ILE A 74 -6.55 -11.11 13.90
CA ILE A 74 -6.30 -12.00 12.75
C ILE A 74 -4.98 -12.77 12.94
N LEU A 75 -3.87 -12.07 13.16
CA LEU A 75 -2.54 -12.68 13.28
C LEU A 75 -2.33 -13.40 14.61
N SER A 76 -2.98 -12.95 15.69
CA SER A 76 -2.91 -13.62 16.99
C SER A 76 -3.49 -15.05 16.96
N GLN A 77 -4.45 -15.32 16.07
CA GLN A 77 -5.00 -16.65 15.84
C GLN A 77 -4.09 -17.54 14.96
N GLN A 78 -3.06 -16.96 14.33
CA GLN A 78 -2.12 -17.64 13.43
C GLN A 78 -0.67 -17.28 13.77
N PRO A 79 -0.18 -17.67 14.97
CA PRO A 79 1.15 -17.30 15.44
C PRO A 79 2.27 -17.79 14.51
N GLU A 80 2.10 -18.95 13.87
CA GLU A 80 3.05 -19.49 12.90
C GLU A 80 3.15 -18.64 11.63
N LEU A 81 2.03 -18.09 11.16
CA LEU A 81 2.02 -17.19 10.00
C LEU A 81 2.67 -15.85 10.37
N SER A 82 2.29 -15.30 11.53
CA SER A 82 2.82 -14.03 12.05
C SER A 82 4.35 -14.09 12.20
N ALA A 83 4.90 -15.18 12.75
CA ALA A 83 6.33 -15.36 12.94
C ALA A 83 7.13 -15.48 11.63
N GLN A 84 6.47 -15.80 10.51
CA GLN A 84 7.09 -15.90 9.18
C GLN A 84 7.14 -14.56 8.43
N ILE A 85 6.50 -13.50 8.94
CA ILE A 85 6.55 -12.17 8.34
C ILE A 85 7.94 -11.56 8.60
N VAL A 86 8.68 -11.30 7.53
CA VAL A 86 10.05 -10.78 7.61
C VAL A 86 10.19 -9.32 7.19
N ALA A 87 9.17 -8.75 6.53
CA ALA A 87 9.16 -7.36 6.06
C ALA A 87 7.72 -6.86 5.85
N ILE A 88 7.57 -5.54 5.77
CA ILE A 88 6.30 -4.87 5.47
C ILE A 88 6.48 -3.95 4.26
N GLY A 89 5.68 -4.14 3.22
CA GLY A 89 5.64 -3.28 2.05
C GLY A 89 4.47 -2.31 2.10
N HIS A 90 4.73 -1.02 1.85
CA HIS A 90 3.73 0.05 1.84
C HIS A 90 3.59 0.62 0.43
N ARG A 91 2.37 0.61 -0.11
CA ARG A 91 2.07 1.35 -1.34
C ARG A 91 2.04 2.84 -1.04
N ILE A 92 2.80 3.61 -1.82
CA ILE A 92 2.79 5.07 -1.79
C ILE A 92 2.38 5.60 -3.16
N VAL A 93 1.35 6.44 -3.22
CA VAL A 93 0.88 7.00 -4.49
C VAL A 93 1.93 7.93 -5.12
N HIS A 94 2.51 8.86 -4.36
CA HIS A 94 3.42 9.85 -4.94
C HIS A 94 4.72 10.00 -4.14
N GLY A 95 5.86 9.78 -4.80
CA GLY A 95 7.21 9.92 -4.22
C GLY A 95 7.87 11.28 -4.42
N GLY A 96 7.24 12.18 -5.21
CA GLY A 96 7.88 13.41 -5.67
C GLY A 96 8.98 13.10 -6.68
N GLU A 97 9.93 14.02 -6.84
CA GLU A 97 11.07 13.85 -7.75
C GLU A 97 12.23 13.04 -7.12
N ARG A 98 12.27 12.95 -5.78
CA ARG A 98 13.38 12.33 -5.05
C ARG A 98 13.22 10.84 -4.86
N LEU A 99 11.99 10.35 -4.66
CA LEU A 99 11.71 8.94 -4.38
C LEU A 99 11.29 8.23 -5.68
N THR A 100 12.28 7.82 -6.45
CA THR A 100 12.11 7.27 -7.81
C THR A 100 12.15 5.75 -7.87
N GLN A 101 12.43 5.07 -6.75
CA GLN A 101 12.47 3.61 -6.64
C GLN A 101 12.00 3.17 -5.26
N SER A 102 11.68 1.88 -5.11
CA SER A 102 11.35 1.31 -3.80
C SER A 102 12.51 1.46 -2.83
N ILE A 103 12.23 1.86 -1.59
CA ILE A 103 13.27 2.20 -0.60
C ILE A 103 12.86 1.73 0.80
N LEU A 104 13.85 1.37 1.63
CA LEU A 104 13.61 1.14 3.05
C LEU A 104 13.13 2.43 3.71
N ILE A 105 12.14 2.32 4.58
CA ILE A 105 11.57 3.45 5.30
C ILE A 105 12.48 3.80 6.48
N ASP A 106 12.94 5.04 6.48
CA ASP A 106 13.57 5.73 7.61
C ASP A 106 12.91 7.10 7.81
N ASP A 107 13.40 7.88 8.78
CA ASP A 107 12.86 9.21 9.09
C ASP A 107 12.98 10.19 7.90
N GLN A 108 14.03 10.06 7.09
CA GLN A 108 14.22 10.90 5.91
C GLN A 108 13.16 10.58 4.84
N VAL A 109 12.93 9.29 4.56
CA VAL A 109 11.90 8.85 3.61
C VAL A 109 10.51 9.29 4.07
N ILE A 110 10.21 9.24 5.37
CA ILE A 110 8.94 9.72 5.92
C ILE A 110 8.73 11.21 5.64
N GLU A 111 9.74 12.05 5.90
CA GLU A 111 9.65 13.49 5.63
C GLU A 111 9.56 13.78 4.12
N GLU A 112 10.21 13.01 3.27
CA GLU A 112 10.07 13.16 1.81
C GLU A 112 8.67 12.78 1.31
N ILE A 113 8.05 11.71 1.83
CA ILE A 113 6.66 11.33 1.51
C ILE A 113 5.69 12.43 1.97
N LYS A 114 5.95 13.03 3.13
CA LYS A 114 5.18 14.14 3.68
C LYS A 114 5.29 15.39 2.80
N ASN A 115 6.49 15.75 2.34
CA ASN A 115 6.71 16.84 1.39
C ASN A 115 5.98 16.58 0.06
N ALA A 116 6.00 15.34 -0.42
CA ALA A 116 5.28 14.93 -1.63
C ALA A 116 3.75 14.89 -1.47
N SER A 117 3.21 15.10 -0.25
CA SER A 117 1.76 15.07 -0.01
C SER A 117 1.02 16.21 -0.71
N CYS A 118 1.70 17.30 -1.10
CA CYS A 118 1.09 18.34 -1.94
C CYS A 118 0.64 17.82 -3.32
N PHE A 119 1.30 16.78 -3.84
CA PHE A 119 0.95 16.15 -5.12
C PHE A 119 -0.11 15.05 -4.99
N ALA A 120 -0.28 14.47 -3.80
CA ALA A 120 -1.28 13.44 -3.50
C ALA A 120 -1.97 13.65 -2.14
N PRO A 121 -2.72 14.76 -1.96
CA PRO A 121 -3.19 15.24 -0.66
C PRO A 121 -4.19 14.31 0.04
N LEU A 122 -4.90 13.49 -0.73
CA LEU A 122 -5.85 12.52 -0.19
C LEU A 122 -5.25 11.13 0.07
N HIS A 123 -4.03 10.86 -0.42
CA HIS A 123 -3.44 9.51 -0.39
C HIS A 123 -2.22 9.44 0.52
N ASN A 124 -1.21 10.29 0.30
CA ASN A 124 0.04 10.25 1.07
C ASN A 124 -0.17 10.40 2.58
N PRO A 125 -1.06 11.28 3.09
CA PRO A 125 -1.34 11.33 4.52
C PRO A 125 -1.86 10.00 5.08
N ALA A 126 -2.74 9.30 4.35
CA ALA A 126 -3.24 7.99 4.77
C ALA A 126 -2.14 6.92 4.74
N HIS A 127 -1.22 6.98 3.77
CA HIS A 127 -0.05 6.10 3.73
C HIS A 127 0.87 6.30 4.93
N LEU A 128 1.13 7.56 5.32
CA LEU A 128 1.95 7.90 6.48
C LEU A 128 1.35 7.38 7.80
N ILE A 129 0.02 7.44 7.94
CA ILE A 129 -0.68 6.83 9.09
C ILE A 129 -0.43 5.32 9.10
N GLY A 130 -0.59 4.65 7.96
CA GLY A 130 -0.31 3.21 7.83
C GLY A 130 1.11 2.82 8.20
N ILE A 131 2.11 3.60 7.77
CA ILE A 131 3.52 3.41 8.15
C ILE A 131 3.69 3.55 9.66
N ALA A 132 3.19 4.64 10.24
CA ALA A 132 3.32 4.90 11.67
C ALA A 132 2.71 3.79 12.52
N GLU A 133 1.53 3.30 12.15
CA GLU A 133 0.84 2.22 12.85
C GLU A 133 1.50 0.85 12.64
N ALA A 134 2.07 0.59 11.47
CA ALA A 134 2.87 -0.62 11.23
C ALA A 134 4.14 -0.63 12.09
N LEU A 135 4.83 0.50 12.22
CA LEU A 135 6.02 0.63 13.10
C LEU A 135 5.67 0.37 14.57
N LYS A 136 4.49 0.83 15.03
CA LYS A 136 4.00 0.57 16.39
C LYS A 136 3.63 -0.89 16.62
N ASN A 137 2.92 -1.51 15.67
CA ASN A 137 2.40 -2.87 15.80
C ASN A 137 3.47 -3.95 15.53
N PHE A 138 4.49 -3.65 14.72
CA PHE A 138 5.57 -4.56 14.36
C PHE A 138 6.95 -3.96 14.70
N PRO A 139 7.25 -3.70 16.00
CA PRO A 139 8.51 -3.06 16.38
C PRO A 139 9.74 -3.89 16.01
N HIS A 140 9.61 -5.22 16.00
CA HIS A 140 10.65 -6.15 15.57
C HIS A 140 10.96 -6.08 14.05
N LEU A 141 10.10 -5.44 13.26
CA LEU A 141 10.28 -5.20 11.82
C LEU A 141 10.49 -3.72 11.48
N ALA A 142 10.72 -2.85 12.47
CA ALA A 142 10.83 -1.40 12.24
C ALA A 142 11.82 -1.05 11.11
N SER A 143 12.99 -1.70 11.07
CA SER A 143 14.02 -1.52 10.04
C SER A 143 13.78 -2.28 8.73
N LYS A 144 12.63 -2.93 8.57
CA LYS A 144 12.27 -3.77 7.42
C LYS A 144 10.94 -3.36 6.78
N ASN A 145 10.59 -2.09 6.95
CA ASN A 145 9.48 -1.45 6.25
C ASN A 145 10.01 -0.88 4.93
N VAL A 146 9.30 -1.11 3.82
CA VAL A 146 9.69 -0.67 2.46
C VAL A 146 8.56 0.14 1.86
N ALA A 147 8.87 1.33 1.35
CA ALA A 147 7.96 2.14 0.55
C ALA A 147 8.09 1.75 -0.93
N VAL A 148 6.97 1.56 -1.61
CA VAL A 148 6.88 1.23 -3.04
C VAL A 148 5.99 2.27 -3.72
N PHE A 149 6.56 3.05 -4.64
CA PHE A 149 5.90 4.22 -5.23
C PHE A 149 5.23 3.90 -6.56
N ASP A 150 3.96 4.30 -6.74
CA ASP A 150 3.24 4.17 -8.00
C ASP A 150 3.89 4.99 -9.13
N THR A 151 4.59 6.07 -8.78
CA THR A 151 5.28 6.96 -9.72
C THR A 151 6.65 6.46 -10.17
N ALA A 152 7.25 5.48 -9.49
CA ALA A 152 8.63 5.05 -9.72
C ALA A 152 8.87 4.57 -11.16
N PHE A 153 7.94 3.80 -11.72
CA PHE A 153 8.06 3.22 -13.06
C PHE A 153 8.15 4.28 -14.18
N HIS A 154 7.59 5.47 -13.94
CA HIS A 154 7.45 6.51 -14.95
C HIS A 154 8.55 7.57 -14.91
N GLN A 155 9.52 7.43 -14.01
CA GLN A 155 10.63 8.37 -13.85
C GLN A 155 11.60 8.37 -15.04
N THR A 156 11.54 7.39 -15.93
CA THR A 156 12.34 7.34 -17.16
C THR A 156 11.67 8.02 -18.35
N MET A 157 10.52 8.69 -18.17
CA MET A 157 9.88 9.45 -19.24
C MET A 157 10.79 10.61 -19.70
N PRO A 158 10.96 10.83 -21.01
CA PRO A 158 11.73 11.96 -21.50
C PRO A 158 11.00 13.28 -21.19
N GLU A 159 11.77 14.36 -21.11
CA GLU A 159 11.28 15.73 -20.81
C GLU A 159 10.11 16.16 -21.70
N SER A 160 10.18 15.85 -23.00
CA SER A 160 9.11 16.12 -23.96
C SER A 160 7.77 15.44 -23.63
N SER A 161 7.77 14.43 -22.76
CA SER A 161 6.59 13.65 -22.38
C SER A 161 6.05 14.02 -21.01
N TYR A 162 6.88 14.54 -20.10
CA TYR A 162 6.39 14.95 -18.78
C TYR A 162 6.15 16.45 -18.64
N LEU A 163 6.70 17.30 -19.51
CA LEU A 163 6.43 18.72 -19.46
C LEU A 163 5.06 19.06 -20.04
N TYR A 164 4.30 19.87 -19.31
CA TYR A 164 3.12 20.52 -19.86
C TYR A 164 3.52 21.71 -20.74
N ALA A 165 2.66 22.06 -21.69
CA ALA A 165 2.74 23.32 -22.46
C ALA A 165 2.28 24.53 -21.62
N LEU A 166 2.86 24.67 -20.44
CA LEU A 166 2.63 25.75 -19.46
C LEU A 166 3.93 26.56 -19.28
N PRO A 167 3.90 27.73 -18.61
CA PRO A 167 5.12 28.46 -18.27
C PRO A 167 6.12 27.55 -17.53
N TYR A 168 7.34 27.47 -18.05
CA TYR A 168 8.39 26.56 -17.55
C TYR A 168 8.70 26.77 -16.05
N GLN A 169 8.50 27.99 -15.54
CA GLN A 169 8.63 28.33 -14.13
C GLN A 169 7.75 27.46 -13.22
N LEU A 170 6.56 27.06 -13.67
CA LEU A 170 5.68 26.18 -12.90
C LEU A 170 6.28 24.78 -12.69
N TYR A 171 7.08 24.31 -13.65
CA TYR A 171 7.85 23.07 -13.48
C TYR A 171 9.03 23.30 -12.53
N THR A 172 9.88 24.29 -12.81
CA THR A 172 11.13 24.48 -12.04
C THR A 172 10.92 24.92 -10.59
N GLU A 173 9.86 25.67 -10.30
CA GLU A 173 9.60 26.23 -8.96
C GLU A 173 8.56 25.41 -8.16
N HIS A 174 7.66 24.70 -8.85
CA HIS A 174 6.55 23.98 -8.20
C HIS A 174 6.45 22.49 -8.55
N GLY A 175 7.31 21.98 -9.45
CA GLY A 175 7.34 20.57 -9.83
C GLY A 175 6.14 20.12 -10.66
N TYR A 176 5.44 21.03 -11.34
CA TYR A 176 4.26 20.67 -12.15
C TYR A 176 4.69 19.95 -13.44
N ALA A 177 4.58 18.63 -13.42
CA ALA A 177 4.85 17.74 -14.53
C ALA A 177 3.78 16.63 -14.61
N VAL A 178 3.70 15.95 -15.76
CA VAL A 178 2.90 14.74 -15.91
C VAL A 178 3.51 13.65 -15.05
N MET A 179 2.74 13.19 -14.08
CA MET A 179 3.08 12.04 -13.25
C MET A 179 2.04 10.95 -13.49
N VAL A 180 2.51 9.83 -14.04
CA VAL A 180 1.65 8.66 -14.28
C VAL A 180 1.69 7.78 -13.04
N HIS A 181 0.51 7.37 -12.60
CA HIS A 181 0.34 6.47 -11.46
C HIS A 181 -0.10 5.12 -12.00
N THR A 182 0.74 4.12 -11.78
CA THR A 182 0.35 2.72 -11.98
C THR A 182 0.57 1.99 -10.68
N GLU A 183 -0.40 1.19 -10.24
CA GLU A 183 -0.15 0.25 -9.14
C GLU A 183 1.06 -0.63 -9.54
N PRO A 184 2.14 -0.67 -8.74
CA PRO A 184 3.33 -1.45 -9.05
C PRO A 184 2.99 -2.93 -9.18
N ALA A 185 3.58 -3.67 -10.13
CA ALA A 185 3.22 -5.06 -10.44
C ALA A 185 3.15 -5.99 -9.21
N ILE A 186 4.09 -5.87 -8.26
CA ILE A 186 4.10 -6.62 -6.99
C ILE A 186 2.82 -6.40 -6.18
N ILE A 187 2.24 -5.20 -6.29
CA ILE A 187 0.97 -4.83 -5.68
C ILE A 187 -0.18 -5.20 -6.64
N THR A 188 -0.07 -4.97 -7.94
CA THR A 188 -1.13 -5.27 -8.93
C THR A 188 -1.52 -6.75 -8.98
N PHE A 189 -0.56 -7.67 -8.83
CA PHE A 189 -0.84 -9.12 -8.85
C PHE A 189 -1.76 -9.55 -7.69
N LEU A 190 -1.80 -8.78 -6.60
CA LEU A 190 -2.61 -9.07 -5.41
C LEU A 190 -4.08 -8.63 -5.55
N TRP A 191 -4.39 -7.72 -6.50
CA TRP A 191 -5.66 -6.98 -6.44
C TRP A 191 -6.48 -6.95 -7.74
N LYS A 192 -6.01 -7.55 -8.85
CA LYS A 192 -6.91 -7.79 -9.99
C LYS A 192 -7.90 -8.90 -9.64
N PRO A 193 -9.23 -8.65 -9.66
CA PRO A 193 -10.15 -9.77 -9.81
C PRO A 193 -9.75 -10.51 -11.08
N GLN A 194 -9.70 -11.84 -11.04
CA GLN A 194 -9.71 -12.67 -12.25
C GLN A 194 -11.01 -12.38 -13.02
N LYS A 195 -11.11 -11.23 -13.69
CA LYS A 195 -12.04 -11.07 -14.80
C LYS A 195 -11.40 -11.84 -15.93
N CYS A 196 -11.87 -13.07 -16.12
CA CYS A 196 -11.70 -13.84 -17.33
C CYS A 196 -11.76 -12.92 -18.54
N TRP A 197 -10.61 -12.68 -19.16
CA TRP A 197 -10.56 -12.18 -20.52
C TRP A 197 -11.06 -13.34 -21.39
N LYS A 198 -12.37 -13.39 -21.63
CA LYS A 198 -12.91 -14.23 -22.71
C LYS A 198 -12.63 -13.47 -24.00
N PRO A 199 -11.76 -13.97 -24.90
CA PRO A 199 -11.63 -13.37 -26.21
C PRO A 199 -12.98 -13.49 -26.92
N HIS A 200 -13.54 -12.35 -27.31
CA HIS A 200 -14.63 -12.33 -28.28
C HIS A 200 -14.10 -12.95 -29.56
N ARG A 201 -14.47 -14.21 -29.82
CA ARG A 201 -14.41 -14.77 -31.16
C ARG A 201 -15.52 -14.11 -31.97
N SER A 202 -15.09 -13.42 -33.02
CA SER A 202 -15.88 -12.99 -34.16
C SER A 202 -16.92 -14.02 -34.60
N ARG A 203 -18.12 -13.55 -34.90
CA ARG A 203 -18.96 -14.08 -35.97
C ARG A 203 -19.27 -12.95 -36.93
#